data_AF-A0A8T6N6U4-F1
#
_entry.id   AF-A0A8T6N6U4-F1
#
_cell.length_a   1.000
_cell.length_b   1.000
_cell.length_c   1.000
_cell.angle_alpha   90.00
_cell.angle_beta   90.00
_cell.angle_gamma   90.00
#
_symmetry.space_group_name_H-M   'P 1'
#
loop_
_entity.id
_entity.type
_entity.pdbx_description
1 polymer ?
#
loop_
_entity_poly.entity_id
_entity_poly.type
_entity_poly.pdbx_seq_one_letter_code
_entity_poly.pdbx_strand_id
1 'polypeptide(L)'
;KKHIRELYAYESGTVLFKPTLASLEQFRQTPDAALSYFSASNGACAEDQGFAIKGWTKVRFENSGVILDTKNALAMGNYFFTGPDGSETKVEYTFGYILGDDGRLRIQLHHSSMPAGT
;
A
#
# COMPACT_ATOMS: atom_id res chain seq x y z
N LYS A 1 -3.21 10.69 8.13
CA LYS A 1 -2.70 10.17 9.42
C LYS A 1 -3.60 9.09 10.04
N LYS A 2 -4.89 9.35 10.31
CA LYS A 2 -5.83 8.36 10.88
C LYS A 2 -5.83 7.00 10.15
N HIS A 3 -6.03 7.01 8.82
CA HIS A 3 -6.03 5.79 8.01
C HIS A 3 -4.76 4.94 8.12
N ILE A 4 -3.58 5.57 8.23
CA ILE A 4 -2.32 4.82 8.35
C ILE A 4 -2.27 4.07 9.69
N ARG A 5 -2.67 4.72 10.78
CA ARG A 5 -2.70 4.08 12.11
C ARG A 5 -3.75 2.98 12.20
N GLU A 6 -4.90 3.17 11.57
CA GLU A 6 -5.99 2.19 11.66
C GLU A 6 -5.79 1.00 10.72
N LEU A 7 -5.22 1.21 9.53
CA LEU A 7 -5.09 0.17 8.52
C LEU A 7 -3.76 -0.57 8.57
N TYR A 8 -2.68 0.03 9.08
CA TYR A 8 -1.37 -0.60 9.15
C TYR A 8 -0.98 -0.95 10.58
N ALA A 9 -0.23 -2.04 10.73
CA ALA A 9 0.18 -2.59 12.01
C ALA A 9 1.37 -1.87 12.66
N TYR A 10 1.61 -0.58 12.36
CA TYR A 10 2.77 0.15 12.88
C TYR A 10 2.79 0.26 14.42
N GLU A 11 1.62 0.21 15.07
CA GLU A 11 1.51 0.21 16.53
C GLU A 11 1.71 -1.19 17.14
N SER A 12 1.64 -2.25 16.31
CA SER A 12 1.73 -3.65 16.74
C SER A 12 3.06 -4.32 16.35
N GLY A 13 3.89 -3.68 15.52
CA GLY A 13 5.20 -4.17 15.16
C GLY A 13 5.72 -3.61 13.84
N THR A 14 6.70 -4.31 13.25
CA THR A 14 7.31 -3.93 11.98
C THR A 14 6.30 -4.08 10.83
N VAL A 15 6.26 -3.07 9.96
CA VAL A 15 5.52 -3.09 8.70
C VAL A 15 6.49 -3.07 7.53
N LEU A 16 6.33 -4.02 6.62
CA LEU A 16 7.09 -4.11 5.38
C LEU A 16 6.31 -3.39 4.28
N PHE A 17 6.71 -2.16 3.95
CA PHE A 17 6.03 -1.38 2.92
C PHE A 17 7.01 -0.97 1.82
N LYS A 18 6.84 -1.53 0.61
CA LYS A 18 7.50 -1.11 -0.63
C LYS A 18 6.45 -0.55 -1.62
N PRO A 19 6.39 0.78 -1.84
CA PRO A 19 5.48 1.38 -2.82
C PRO A 19 5.90 1.16 -4.28
N THR A 20 5.01 1.55 -5.21
CA THR A 20 5.22 1.43 -6.67
C THR A 20 6.19 2.48 -7.23
N LEU A 21 6.12 3.71 -6.73
CA LEU A 21 6.74 4.89 -7.34
C LEU A 21 7.81 5.49 -6.41
N ALA A 22 8.78 4.67 -6.04
CA ALA A 22 9.92 5.09 -5.23
C ALA A 22 11.19 4.38 -5.71
N SER A 23 12.22 5.16 -6.03
CA SER A 23 13.49 4.68 -6.58
C SER A 23 14.69 5.04 -5.71
N LEU A 24 14.63 6.13 -4.94
CA LEU A 24 15.72 6.59 -4.09
C LEU A 24 15.62 6.00 -2.69
N GLU A 25 14.46 6.19 -2.04
CA GLU A 25 14.11 5.58 -0.76
C GLU A 25 13.03 4.54 -1.04
N GLN A 26 13.37 3.26 -1.09
CA GLN A 26 12.43 2.25 -1.62
C GLN A 26 11.41 1.71 -0.61
N PHE A 27 11.55 2.03 0.69
CA PHE A 27 10.75 1.44 1.76
C PHE A 27 10.13 2.49 2.68
N ARG A 28 8.96 2.17 3.26
CA ARG A 28 8.17 3.04 4.14
C ARG A 28 7.92 2.37 5.50
N GLN A 29 8.99 2.13 6.23
CA GLN A 29 8.97 1.39 7.50
C GLN A 29 8.33 2.16 8.68
N THR A 30 8.11 3.46 8.54
CA THR A 30 7.51 4.31 9.59
C THR A 30 6.16 4.87 9.13
N PRO A 31 5.24 5.22 10.07
CA PRO A 31 4.00 5.89 9.75
C PRO A 31 4.18 7.20 8.98
N ASP A 32 5.25 7.94 9.27
CA ASP A 32 5.55 9.21 8.60
C ASP A 32 6.05 9.00 7.18
N ALA A 33 6.88 7.98 6.93
CA ALA A 33 7.25 7.60 5.58
C ALA A 33 6.01 7.15 4.79
N ALA A 34 5.16 6.29 5.36
CA ALA A 34 3.91 5.89 4.70
C ALA A 34 3.01 7.08 4.37
N LEU A 35 2.93 8.07 5.28
CA LEU A 35 2.18 9.30 5.04
C LEU A 35 2.76 10.11 3.89
N SER A 36 4.09 10.22 3.84
CA SER A 36 4.81 10.87 2.74
C SER A 36 4.41 10.25 1.41
N TYR A 37 4.40 8.91 1.31
CA TYR A 37 4.06 8.25 0.06
C TYR A 37 2.63 8.57 -0.40
N PHE A 38 1.66 8.57 0.51
CA PHE A 38 0.26 8.80 0.14
C PHE A 38 -0.07 10.26 -0.13
N SER A 39 0.43 11.22 0.66
CA SER A 39 0.00 12.62 0.59
C SER A 39 1.11 13.63 0.33
N ALA A 40 2.39 13.24 0.35
CA ALA A 40 3.56 14.11 0.23
C ALA A 40 3.53 15.36 1.13
N SER A 41 2.78 15.30 2.24
CA SER A 41 2.41 16.49 3.01
C SER A 41 3.31 16.75 4.22
N ASN A 42 4.28 15.87 4.49
CA ASN A 42 5.17 15.95 5.65
C ASN A 42 6.66 15.94 5.30
N GLY A 43 7.01 15.78 4.01
CA GLY A 43 8.39 15.79 3.54
C GLY A 43 9.28 14.68 4.09
N ALA A 44 8.71 13.56 4.57
CA ALA A 44 9.51 12.50 5.19
C ALA A 44 10.37 11.71 4.17
N CYS A 45 9.92 11.59 2.92
CA CYS A 45 10.73 11.09 1.81
C CYS A 45 10.65 12.10 0.66
N ALA A 46 11.79 12.66 0.25
CA ALA A 46 11.83 13.82 -0.64
C ALA A 46 11.32 13.54 -2.07
N GLU A 47 11.39 12.28 -2.52
CA GLU A 47 10.92 11.88 -3.86
C GLU A 47 9.39 11.77 -3.96
N ASP A 48 8.69 11.65 -2.83
CA ASP A 48 7.25 11.36 -2.84
C ASP A 48 6.45 12.55 -3.38
N GLN A 49 5.56 12.28 -4.33
CA GLN A 49 4.64 13.28 -4.93
C GLN A 49 3.18 13.07 -4.51
N GLY A 50 2.93 12.14 -3.58
CA GLY A 50 1.60 11.84 -3.05
C GLY A 50 0.78 10.95 -3.99
N PHE A 51 0.78 9.65 -3.74
CA PHE A 51 0.06 8.68 -4.57
C PHE A 51 -1.47 8.84 -4.49
N ALA A 52 -2.02 9.17 -3.31
CA ALA A 52 -3.47 9.24 -3.10
C ALA A 52 -4.10 10.52 -3.67
N ILE A 53 -3.30 11.55 -3.92
CA ILE A 53 -3.77 12.86 -4.40
C ILE A 53 -3.69 13.00 -5.93
N LYS A 54 -3.39 11.92 -6.66
CA LYS A 54 -3.32 11.89 -8.13
C LYS A 54 -4.68 12.01 -8.84
N GLY A 55 -5.78 12.19 -8.09
CA GLY A 55 -7.12 12.34 -8.67
C GLY A 55 -7.73 11.03 -9.19
N TRP A 56 -7.37 9.89 -8.61
CA TRP A 56 -7.95 8.61 -8.99
C TRP A 56 -9.48 8.62 -8.83
N THR A 57 -10.19 8.22 -9.87
CA THR A 57 -11.66 8.24 -9.91
C THR A 57 -12.26 6.87 -9.58
N LYS A 58 -11.50 5.79 -9.79
CA LYS A 58 -11.90 4.42 -9.51
C LYS A 58 -10.68 3.57 -9.18
N VAL A 59 -10.88 2.59 -8.31
CA VAL A 59 -9.91 1.53 -8.02
C VAL A 59 -10.65 0.20 -8.11
N ARG A 60 -10.04 -0.80 -8.76
CA ARG A 60 -10.53 -2.18 -8.79
C ARG A 60 -9.41 -3.15 -8.52
N PHE A 61 -9.75 -4.28 -7.89
CA PHE A 61 -8.82 -5.33 -7.52
C PHE A 61 -9.18 -6.61 -8.27
N GLU A 62 -8.16 -7.32 -8.73
CA GLU A 62 -8.20 -8.66 -9.30
C GLU A 62 -7.24 -9.53 -8.49
N ASN A 63 -7.77 -10.29 -7.53
CA ASN A 63 -6.97 -11.22 -6.75
C ASN A 63 -6.50 -12.37 -7.66
N SER A 64 -5.20 -12.65 -7.67
CA SER A 64 -4.66 -13.93 -8.13
C SER A 64 -4.97 -15.02 -7.11
N GLY A 65 -4.90 -14.68 -5.82
CA GLY A 65 -5.25 -15.60 -4.75
C GLY A 65 -5.25 -14.92 -3.37
N VAL A 66 -5.84 -15.64 -2.42
CA VAL A 66 -5.85 -15.27 -0.99
C VAL A 66 -5.53 -16.52 -0.19
N ILE A 67 -4.61 -16.40 0.77
CA ILE A 67 -4.31 -17.43 1.75
C ILE A 67 -4.81 -16.92 3.09
N LEU A 68 -5.64 -17.73 3.76
CA LEU A 68 -6.18 -17.43 5.08
C LEU A 68 -5.59 -18.40 6.10
N ASP A 69 -5.12 -17.86 7.21
CA ASP A 69 -4.73 -18.59 8.41
C ASP A 69 -5.46 -17.97 9.62
N THR A 70 -5.36 -18.61 10.78
CA THR A 70 -6.08 -18.24 12.00
C THR A 70 -5.81 -16.79 12.42
N LYS A 71 -4.57 -16.32 12.30
CA LYS A 71 -4.16 -14.97 12.76
C LYS A 71 -3.55 -14.09 11.66
N ASN A 72 -3.47 -14.58 10.43
CA ASN A 72 -2.83 -13.86 9.34
C ASN A 72 -3.53 -14.17 8.01
N ALA A 73 -3.37 -13.28 7.05
CA ALA A 73 -3.87 -13.47 5.70
C ALA A 73 -2.90 -12.87 4.68
N LEU A 74 -2.77 -13.51 3.52
CA LEU A 74 -2.01 -12.99 2.38
C LEU A 74 -2.95 -12.80 1.20
N ALA A 75 -2.82 -11.70 0.48
CA ALA A 75 -3.53 -11.45 -0.76
C ALA A 75 -2.55 -10.94 -1.81
N MET A 76 -2.65 -11.46 -3.02
CA MET A 76 -1.80 -11.04 -4.14
C MET A 76 -2.64 -10.91 -5.40
N GLY A 77 -2.31 -9.96 -6.25
CA GLY A 77 -3.01 -9.78 -7.51
C GLY A 77 -2.63 -8.49 -8.22
N ASN A 78 -3.54 -8.03 -9.06
CA ASN A 78 -3.44 -6.75 -9.72
C ASN A 78 -4.51 -5.80 -9.22
N TYR A 79 -4.14 -4.54 -9.12
CA TYR A 79 -5.08 -3.45 -8.91
C TYR A 79 -4.88 -2.39 -9.99
N PHE A 80 -6.00 -1.78 -10.36
CA PHE A 80 -6.09 -0.87 -11.48
C PHE A 80 -6.64 0.45 -10.96
N PHE A 81 -5.91 1.52 -11.25
CA PHE A 81 -6.25 2.88 -10.86
C PHE A 81 -6.71 3.64 -12.09
N THR A 82 -7.94 4.15 -12.07
CA THR A 82 -8.48 4.95 -13.16
C THR A 82 -8.19 6.42 -12.93
N GLY A 83 -7.51 7.07 -13.88
CA GLY A 83 -7.21 8.49 -13.85
C GLY A 83 -8.41 9.39 -14.18
N PRO A 84 -8.28 10.72 -14.04
CA PRO A 84 -9.33 11.67 -14.43
C PRO A 84 -9.71 11.61 -15.92
N ASP A 85 -8.79 11.18 -16.77
CA ASP A 85 -8.97 11.01 -18.22
C ASP A 85 -9.58 9.66 -18.61
N GLY A 86 -9.88 8.80 -17.61
CA GLY A 86 -10.40 7.45 -17.83
C GLY A 86 -9.35 6.39 -18.12
N SER A 87 -8.05 6.74 -18.20
CA SER A 87 -6.97 5.78 -18.39
C SER A 87 -6.80 4.87 -17.17
N GLU A 88 -6.46 3.59 -17.38
CA GLU A 88 -6.17 2.66 -16.28
C GLU A 88 -4.66 2.40 -16.14
N THR A 89 -4.14 2.59 -14.93
CA THR A 89 -2.79 2.17 -14.55
C THR A 89 -2.86 0.81 -13.86
N LYS A 90 -2.30 -0.24 -14.49
CA LYS A 90 -2.16 -1.57 -13.92
C LYS A 90 -0.94 -1.66 -13.01
N VAL A 91 -1.13 -2.17 -11.80
CA VAL A 91 -0.08 -2.35 -10.81
C VAL A 91 -0.23 -3.74 -10.16
N GLU A 92 0.86 -4.33 -9.70
CA GLU A 92 0.89 -5.58 -8.93
C GLU A 92 0.90 -5.26 -7.44
N TYR A 93 0.21 -6.07 -6.64
CA TYR A 93 0.27 -5.96 -5.19
C TYR A 93 0.49 -7.30 -4.50
N THR A 94 1.14 -7.23 -3.36
CA THR A 94 1.07 -8.24 -2.29
C THR A 94 0.72 -7.53 -0.98
N PHE A 95 -0.37 -7.95 -0.35
CA PHE A 95 -0.72 -7.56 0.99
C PHE A 95 -0.56 -8.74 1.94
N GLY A 96 0.00 -8.48 3.12
CA GLY A 96 -0.05 -9.38 4.25
C GLY A 96 -0.71 -8.69 5.43
N TYR A 97 -1.61 -9.39 6.09
CA TYR A 97 -2.42 -8.90 7.18
C TYR A 97 -2.18 -9.73 8.44
N ILE A 98 -2.28 -9.07 9.59
CA ILE A 98 -2.34 -9.71 10.90
C ILE A 98 -3.64 -9.34 11.60
N LEU A 99 -4.20 -10.30 12.34
CA LEU A 99 -5.36 -10.08 13.21
C LEU A 99 -4.88 -9.57 14.56
N GLY A 100 -5.23 -8.33 14.91
CA GLY A 100 -4.98 -7.78 16.24
C GLY A 100 -5.91 -8.40 17.29
N ASP A 101 -5.52 -8.30 18.56
CA ASP A 101 -6.31 -8.81 19.69
C ASP A 101 -7.67 -8.10 19.83
N ASP A 102 -7.81 -6.93 19.22
CA ASP A 102 -9.07 -6.19 19.10
C ASP A 102 -9.98 -6.68 17.95
N GLY A 103 -9.64 -7.80 17.32
CA GLY A 103 -10.39 -8.40 16.22
C GLY A 103 -10.27 -7.66 14.89
N ARG A 104 -9.40 -6.64 14.78
CA ARG A 104 -9.20 -5.88 13.54
C ARG A 104 -7.99 -6.38 12.75
N LEU A 105 -8.21 -6.66 11.47
CA LEU A 105 -7.12 -6.94 10.52
C LEU A 105 -6.36 -5.65 10.18
N ARG A 106 -5.04 -5.73 10.19
CA ARG A 106 -4.13 -4.63 9.82
C ARG A 106 -3.07 -5.12 8.87
N ILE A 107 -2.65 -4.25 7.97
CA ILE A 107 -1.60 -4.49 6.99
C ILE A 107 -0.23 -4.52 7.71
N GLN A 108 0.45 -5.65 7.61
CA GLN A 108 1.83 -5.84 8.05
C GLN A 108 2.80 -5.89 6.86
N LEU A 109 2.32 -6.28 5.68
CA LEU A 109 3.06 -6.27 4.42
C LEU A 109 2.25 -5.54 3.34
N HIS A 110 2.86 -4.57 2.69
CA HIS A 110 2.36 -3.91 1.48
C HIS A 110 3.50 -3.82 0.47
N HIS A 111 3.49 -4.68 -0.52
CA HIS A 111 4.39 -4.61 -1.66
C HIS A 111 3.60 -4.20 -2.89
N SER A 112 4.07 -3.19 -3.61
CA SER A 112 3.50 -2.79 -4.88
C SER A 112 4.57 -2.52 -5.94
N SER A 113 4.32 -2.95 -7.17
CA SER A 113 5.26 -2.83 -8.30
C SER A 113 4.53 -2.59 -9.61
N MET A 114 5.19 -1.89 -10.54
CA MET A 114 4.78 -1.94 -11.93
C MET A 114 5.09 -3.34 -12.48
N PRO A 115 4.21 -3.92 -13.31
CA PRO A 115 4.54 -5.16 -14.01
C PRO A 115 5.88 -5.04 -14.73
N ALA A 116 6.69 -6.10 -14.67
CA ALA A 116 7.97 -6.12 -15.36
C ALA A 116 7.76 -5.92 -16.87
N GLY A 117 8.34 -4.84 -17.40
CA GLY A 117 8.47 -4.61 -18.83
C GLY A 117 9.86 -5.03 -19.30
N THR A 118 9.94 -5.60 -20.49
CA THR A 118 11.20 -5.78 -21.24
C THR A 118 11.52 -4.54 -22.05
#